data_AF-A0A9E6DJP5-F1
#
_entry.id   AF-A0A9E6DJP5-F1
#
_cell.length_a   1.000
_cell.length_b   1.000
_cell.length_c   1.000
_cell.angle_alpha   90.00
_cell.angle_beta   90.00
_cell.angle_gamma   90.00
#
_symmetry.space_group_name_H-M   'P 1'
#
loop_
_entity.id
_entity.type
_entity.pdbx_description
1 polymer ?
#
loop_
_entity_poly.entity_id
_entity_poly.type
_entity_poly.pdbx_seq_one_letter_code
_entity_poly.pdbx_strand_id
1 'polypeptide(L)' 'NAGIGMIADPVAEFTKAMGMAFTAPPVGMIDRSARYAMVVEDGTITKMHVEEIGVCAVSTGEAMLEAL' A
#
# COMPACT_ATOMS: atom_id res chain seq x y z
N ASN A 1 9.01 -5.38 -20.61
CA ASN A 1 8.71 -5.38 -19.16
C ASN A 1 8.43 -3.94 -18.78
N ALA A 2 7.26 -3.60 -18.21
CA ALA A 2 6.85 -2.22 -17.97
C ALA A 2 7.52 -1.55 -16.75
N GLY A 3 8.58 -2.17 -16.20
CA GLY A 3 9.23 -1.72 -14.97
C GLY A 3 8.47 -2.04 -13.68
N ILE A 4 7.37 -2.80 -13.76
CA ILE A 4 6.50 -3.13 -12.62
C ILE A 4 6.86 -4.52 -12.09
N GLY A 5 7.30 -4.58 -10.84
CA GLY A 5 7.48 -5.84 -10.09
C GLY A 5 6.24 -6.17 -9.29
N MET A 6 5.70 -7.38 -9.47
CA MET A 6 4.59 -7.90 -8.66
C MET A 6 5.15 -8.76 -7.54
N ILE A 7 5.07 -8.29 -6.30
CA ILE A 7 5.66 -8.94 -5.12
C ILE A 7 4.54 -9.46 -4.22
N ALA A 8 4.70 -10.68 -3.69
CA ALA A 8 3.74 -11.29 -2.78
C ALA A 8 4.19 -11.19 -1.32
N ASP A 9 3.26 -10.89 -0.42
CA ASP A 9 3.40 -10.99 1.04
C ASP A 9 2.44 -12.07 1.58
N PRO A 10 2.82 -13.36 1.49
CA PRO A 10 1.88 -14.47 1.67
C PRO A 10 1.39 -14.64 3.12
N VAL A 11 2.13 -14.09 4.09
CA VAL A 11 1.82 -14.18 5.52
C VAL A 11 1.50 -12.82 6.14
N ALA A 12 1.36 -11.78 5.29
CA ALA A 12 1.13 -10.40 5.68
C ALA A 12 2.20 -9.82 6.63
N GLU A 13 3.42 -10.35 6.59
CA GLU A 13 4.50 -9.93 7.51
C GLU A 13 4.89 -8.48 7.26
N PHE A 14 5.10 -8.12 5.99
CA PHE A 14 5.43 -6.76 5.60
C PHE A 14 4.25 -5.82 5.87
N THR A 15 3.05 -6.19 5.44
CA THR A 15 1.84 -5.40 5.66
C THR A 15 1.59 -5.12 7.15
N LYS A 16 1.78 -6.12 8.02
CA LYS A 16 1.64 -5.95 9.48
C LYS A 16 2.75 -5.08 10.07
N ALA A 17 4.00 -5.28 9.67
CA ALA A 17 5.13 -4.47 10.10
C ALA A 17 4.95 -2.99 9.74
N MET A 18 4.34 -2.72 8.58
CA MET A 18 3.98 -1.38 8.12
C MET A 18 2.77 -0.75 8.83
N GLY A 19 2.07 -1.51 9.69
CA GLY A 19 0.83 -1.07 10.33
C GLY A 19 -0.36 -0.94 9.36
N MET A 20 -0.26 -1.50 8.15
CA MET A 20 -1.25 -1.38 7.08
C MET A 20 -2.18 -2.59 6.98
N ALA A 21 -2.20 -3.44 8.00
CA ALA A 21 -3.07 -4.60 8.03
C ALA A 21 -4.55 -4.19 8.17
N PHE A 22 -5.38 -4.72 7.29
CA PHE A 22 -6.82 -4.50 7.27
C PHE A 22 -7.56 -5.84 7.26
N THR A 23 -8.49 -5.99 8.19
CA THR A 23 -9.31 -7.20 8.35
C THR A 23 -10.79 -6.80 8.45
N ALA A 24 -11.61 -7.40 7.58
CA ALA A 24 -13.06 -7.25 7.56
C ALA A 24 -13.71 -8.64 7.36
N PRO A 25 -13.91 -9.40 8.45
CA PRO A 25 -14.45 -10.76 8.40
C PRO A 25 -15.82 -10.89 7.70
N PRO A 26 -16.77 -9.94 7.83
CA PRO A 26 -18.07 -10.05 7.15
C PRO A 26 -17.99 -10.16 5.63
N VAL A 27 -16.91 -9.67 5.03
CA VAL A 27 -16.66 -9.70 3.58
C VAL A 27 -15.50 -10.64 3.21
N GLY A 28 -15.06 -11.51 4.12
CA GLY A 28 -14.01 -12.49 3.89
C GLY A 28 -12.60 -11.92 3.73
N MET A 29 -12.37 -10.68 4.18
CA MET A 29 -11.04 -10.06 4.13
C MET A 29 -10.31 -10.29 5.45
N ILE A 30 -9.16 -10.94 5.39
CA ILE A 30 -8.30 -11.23 6.54
C ILE A 30 -6.89 -10.81 6.17
N ASP A 31 -6.25 -10.03 7.05
CA ASP A 31 -4.85 -9.58 6.95
C ASP A 31 -4.50 -9.05 5.55
N ARG A 32 -5.41 -8.28 4.96
CA ARG A 32 -5.16 -7.62 3.67
C ARG A 32 -4.29 -6.40 3.89
N SER A 33 -3.53 -6.05 2.86
CA SER A 33 -2.93 -4.72 2.78
C SER A 33 -4.03 -3.69 2.54
N ALA A 34 -4.11 -2.68 3.41
CA ALA A 34 -4.80 -1.45 3.11
C ALA A 34 -4.23 -0.83 1.82
N ARG A 35 -5.03 0.02 1.16
CA ARG A 35 -4.58 0.71 -0.05
C ARG A 35 -3.68 1.87 0.35
N TYR A 36 -2.46 1.88 -0.18
CA TYR A 36 -1.51 2.98 0.00
C TYR A 36 -0.53 3.02 -1.17
N ALA A 37 0.18 4.13 -1.28
CA ALA A 37 1.34 4.28 -2.16
C ALA A 37 2.47 4.97 -1.39
N MET A 38 3.72 4.67 -1.75
CA MET A 38 4.89 5.22 -1.08
C MET A 38 6.04 5.44 -2.05
N VAL A 39 6.86 6.45 -1.76
CA VAL A 39 8.18 6.63 -2.38
C VAL A 39 9.23 6.13 -1.40
N VAL A 40 10.12 5.25 -1.88
CA VAL A 40 11.19 4.65 -1.08
C VAL A 40 12.52 4.94 -1.75
N GLU A 41 13.41 5.61 -1.02
CA GLU A 41 14.76 5.95 -1.45
C GLU A 41 15.76 5.31 -0.46
N ASP A 42 16.64 4.45 -0.97
CA ASP A 42 17.66 3.74 -0.17
C ASP A 42 17.11 3.09 1.13
N GLY A 43 15.93 2.47 1.01
CA GLY A 43 15.26 1.80 2.13
C GLY A 43 14.53 2.74 3.10
N THR A 44 14.52 4.04 2.84
CA THR A 44 13.79 5.05 3.63
C THR A 44 12.52 5.45 2.90
N ILE A 45 11.38 5.44 3.59
CA ILE A 45 10.12 5.96 3.06
C ILE A 45 10.18 7.49 3.11
N THR A 46 10.26 8.14 1.95
CA THR A 46 10.32 9.60 1.85
C THR A 46 8.93 10.23 1.74
N LYS A 47 7.96 9.48 1.19
CA LYS A 47 6.54 9.85 1.17
C LYS A 47 5.64 8.64 1.36
N MET A 48 4.53 8.84 2.07
CA MET A 48 3.52 7.82 2.35
C MET A 48 2.12 8.41 2.14
N HIS A 49 1.34 7.80 1.25
CA HIS A 49 -0.04 8.16 0.99
C HIS A 49 -0.94 7.00 1.37
N VAL A 50 -1.60 7.12 2.53
CA VAL A 50 -2.51 6.11 3.07
C VAL A 50 -3.94 6.51 2.75
N GLU A 51 -4.73 5.58 2.25
CA GLU A 51 -6.13 5.82 1.93
C GLU A 51 -7.02 5.64 3.15
N GLU A 52 -8.12 6.40 3.18
CA GLU A 52 -9.27 6.05 4.00
C GLU A 52 -9.95 4.78 3.45
N ILE A 53 -10.59 4.01 4.33
CA ILE A 53 -11.24 2.75 3.95
C ILE A 53 -12.33 3.02 2.90
N GLY A 54 -12.22 2.35 1.75
CA GLY A 54 -13.17 2.48 0.65
C GLY A 54 -12.90 3.65 -0.30
N VAL A 55 -11.85 4.43 -0.08
CA VAL A 55 -11.43 5.55 -0.92
C VAL A 55 -10.24 5.15 -1.81
N CYS A 56 -10.08 5.88 -2.92
CA CYS A 56 -8.93 5.79 -3.82
C CYS A 56 -8.66 7.17 -4.41
N ALA A 57 -7.99 8.04 -3.65
CA ALA A 57 -7.70 9.41 -4.03
C ALA A 57 -6.20 9.74 -3.99
N VAL A 58 -5.48 9.30 -2.97
CA VAL A 58 -4.09 9.69 -2.70
C VAL A 58 -3.06 8.65 -3.16
N SER A 59 -3.48 7.41 -3.41
CA SER A 59 -2.63 6.32 -3.88
C SER A 59 -2.64 6.16 -5.42
N THR A 60 -3.13 7.16 -6.15
CA THR A 60 -3.22 7.12 -7.62
C THR A 60 -1.86 7.41 -8.26
N GLY A 61 -1.70 7.02 -9.53
CA GLY A 61 -0.45 7.31 -10.26
C GLY A 61 -0.22 8.81 -10.41
N GLU A 62 -1.30 9.56 -10.65
CA GLU A 62 -1.30 11.01 -10.77
C GLU A 62 -0.86 11.68 -9.46
N ALA A 63 -1.46 11.29 -8.33
CA ALA A 63 -1.08 11.83 -7.01
C ALA A 63 0.38 11.50 -6.66
N MET A 64 0.87 10.32 -7.06
CA MET A 64 2.27 9.96 -6.88
C MET A 64 3.20 10.80 -7.77
N LEU A 65 2.83 11.07 -9.03
CA LEU A 65 3.64 11.87 -9.94
C LEU A 65 3.77 13.32 -9.47
N GLU A 66 2.71 13.91 -8.92
CA GLU A 66 2.75 15.25 -8.32
C GLU A 66 3.61 15.31 -7.06
N ALA A 67 3.83 14.17 -6.40
CA ALA A 67 4.58 14.07 -5.17
C ALA A 67 6.07 13.72 -5.36
N LEU A 68 6.52 13.40 -6.56
CA LEU A 68 7.93 13.20 -6.91
C LEU A 68 8.63 14.56 -7.11
#